data_AF-A0A7X8F387-F1
#
_entry.id   AF-A0A7X8F387-F1
#
_cell.length_a   1.000
_cell.length_b   1.000
_cell.length_c   1.000
_cell.angle_alpha   90.00
_cell.angle_beta   90.00
_cell.angle_gamma   90.00
#
_symmetry.space_group_name_H-M   'P 1'
#
loop_
_entity.id
_entity.type
_entity.pdbx_description
1 polymer ?
#
loop_
_entity_poly.entity_id
_entity_poly.type
_entity_poly.pdbx_seq_one_letter_code
_entity_poly.pdbx_strand_id
1 'polypeptide(L)'
;MKSITGRVLFFFIVYFSISFLLVCAYVFIKGSPPEILPVFETRYKFNTAFFYYFSIFSALEISGFMVSFSWTFAKEMKDKQATKNNRVKNKHEMLRFLRSVFAMMIFCLVLSVAATEVLRPLMKSNQAAIINASKDFKDFSERAKKHLALGENFEAEVYARQALRIDPSSKEVNDIFLKAEFDRSHAEAFSLRSGSLPPPLKDNEIETNIPVAELIERARKAYNSASFFDAHYYAMLAQNAYNENDIYLDEAKNIAAKAWEKLQVADSSLGGTSEAIYALKRSGYAAIISQDYLQAYYIFRELLAASDSTIDPDINRYLSIAEYNLRKQCFFLDEIYDLQPFESVRNVHFSITRQDGTLLIVGIKGITVIEDSGKYIQYLRGLHIISYDKEKNVEENFYVPYAKLIPENAEKIGPVYERVVKDQKQKTVPYLITNCVHRDDRDVKINPEFYAGKTQERENRNAYALPMPFKDFLQITDAAQGTETMSLISLAGFCSKAKKYGFSFEAYFHALATRLAQPFMFIFMALAAAIVAWQFKISKNQFVHFWWLFSVPFFAVIAYFLLDFCRYVVDLLLMALIGSFGFVAVILCLAIYILLFIVLSLGFVSMKDF
;
A
#
# COMPACT_ATOMS: atom_id res chain seq x y z
N MET A 1 12.67 22.34 -45.05
CA MET A 1 11.67 21.25 -45.15
C MET A 1 11.31 20.73 -43.75
N LYS A 2 10.15 21.08 -43.17
CA LYS A 2 9.66 20.40 -41.95
C LYS A 2 9.30 18.95 -42.31
N SER A 3 9.82 17.97 -41.55
CA SER A 3 9.51 16.54 -41.71
C SER A 3 8.00 16.30 -41.62
N ILE A 4 7.50 15.29 -42.34
CA ILE A 4 6.09 14.85 -42.32
C ILE A 4 5.60 14.68 -40.87
N THR A 5 6.41 13.98 -40.07
CA THR A 5 6.19 13.74 -38.64
C THR A 5 5.98 15.04 -37.86
N GLY A 6 6.77 16.09 -38.11
CA GLY A 6 6.67 17.35 -37.37
C GLY A 6 5.37 18.12 -37.63
N ARG A 7 4.74 17.95 -38.81
CA ARG A 7 3.45 18.58 -39.10
C ARG A 7 2.29 17.83 -38.46
N VAL A 8 2.34 16.49 -38.52
CA VAL A 8 1.35 15.61 -37.87
C VAL A 8 1.37 15.84 -36.36
N LEU A 9 2.56 15.93 -35.76
CA LEU A 9 2.71 16.16 -34.32
C LEU A 9 2.10 17.50 -33.88
N PHE A 10 2.31 18.57 -34.66
CA PHE A 10 1.70 19.87 -34.35
C PHE A 10 0.17 19.82 -34.34
N PHE A 11 -0.43 19.15 -35.34
CA PHE A 11 -1.89 18.96 -35.38
C PHE A 11 -2.39 18.17 -34.16
N PHE A 12 -1.70 17.09 -33.79
CA PHE A 12 -2.01 16.29 -32.61
C PHE A 12 -2.01 17.14 -31.33
N ILE A 13 -0.98 17.97 -31.13
CA ILE A 13 -0.87 18.84 -29.94
C ILE A 13 -2.08 19.79 -29.83
N VAL A 14 -2.42 20.47 -30.93
CA VAL A 14 -3.57 21.39 -30.95
C VAL A 14 -4.87 20.64 -30.70
N TYR A 15 -5.09 19.53 -31.39
CA TYR A 15 -6.31 18.74 -31.29
C TYR A 15 -6.50 18.15 -29.88
N PHE A 16 -5.45 17.59 -29.28
CA PHE A 16 -5.48 17.06 -27.92
C PHE A 16 -5.69 18.16 -26.88
N SER A 17 -5.08 19.33 -27.07
CA SER A 17 -5.29 20.48 -26.17
C SER A 17 -6.75 20.93 -26.17
N ILE A 18 -7.35 21.09 -27.35
CA ILE A 18 -8.77 21.48 -27.48
C ILE A 18 -9.68 20.40 -26.89
N SER A 19 -9.42 19.13 -27.19
CA SER A 19 -10.22 18.01 -26.68
C SER A 19 -10.17 17.93 -25.15
N PHE A 20 -8.99 18.16 -24.55
CA PHE A 20 -8.83 18.22 -23.10
C PHE A 20 -9.62 19.38 -22.49
N LEU A 21 -9.55 20.58 -23.08
CA LEU A 21 -10.32 21.74 -22.62
C LEU A 21 -11.84 21.49 -22.68
N LEU A 22 -12.34 20.80 -23.71
CA LEU A 22 -13.75 20.43 -23.82
C LEU A 22 -14.17 19.43 -22.73
N VAL A 23 -13.35 18.41 -22.45
CA VAL A 23 -13.62 17.46 -21.36
C VAL A 23 -13.61 18.16 -20.00
N CYS A 24 -12.66 19.06 -19.76
CA CYS A 24 -12.63 19.90 -18.56
C CYS A 24 -13.90 20.74 -18.45
N ALA A 25 -14.30 21.44 -19.51
CA ALA A 25 -15.53 22.24 -19.50
C ALA A 25 -16.76 21.38 -19.16
N TYR A 26 -16.90 20.20 -19.78
CA TYR A 26 -17.98 19.26 -19.49
C TYR A 26 -18.03 18.83 -18.02
N VAL A 27 -16.89 18.45 -17.44
CA VAL A 27 -16.83 18.00 -16.03
C VAL A 27 -17.13 19.15 -15.07
N PHE A 28 -16.62 20.34 -15.33
CA PHE A 28 -16.89 21.51 -14.49
C PHE A 28 -18.36 21.95 -14.54
N ILE A 29 -19.04 21.79 -15.69
CA ILE A 29 -20.49 22.04 -15.84
C ILE A 29 -21.32 20.97 -15.11
N LYS A 30 -20.94 19.69 -15.22
CA LYS A 30 -21.66 18.59 -14.57
C LYS A 30 -21.63 18.68 -13.03
N GLY A 31 -20.59 19.32 -12.48
CA GLY A 31 -20.42 19.48 -11.04
C GLY A 31 -19.87 18.22 -10.36
N SER A 32 -19.64 18.34 -9.06
CA SER A 32 -19.19 17.22 -8.21
C SER A 32 -20.39 16.61 -7.48
N PRO A 33 -20.36 15.30 -7.16
CA PRO A 33 -21.32 14.70 -6.24
C PRO A 33 -21.37 15.46 -4.91
N PRO A 34 -22.55 15.58 -4.26
CA PRO A 34 -22.71 16.30 -2.99
C PRO A 34 -21.97 15.62 -1.82
N GLU A 35 -21.50 14.39 -2.01
CA GLU A 35 -20.75 13.65 -1.01
C GLU A 35 -19.35 14.21 -0.75
N ILE A 36 -18.79 14.97 -1.71
CA ILE A 36 -17.39 15.42 -1.70
C ILE A 36 -17.25 16.73 -0.94
N LEU A 37 -16.21 16.84 -0.12
CA LEU A 37 -15.91 18.09 0.60
C LEU A 37 -15.56 19.24 -0.35
N PRO A 38 -16.00 20.48 -0.06
CA PRO A 38 -15.70 21.65 -0.88
C PRO A 38 -14.20 21.85 -1.15
N VAL A 39 -13.35 21.58 -0.17
CA VAL A 39 -11.88 21.69 -0.29
C VAL A 39 -11.31 20.76 -1.37
N PHE A 40 -11.90 19.59 -1.56
CA PHE A 40 -11.45 18.64 -2.57
C PHE A 40 -12.16 18.77 -3.92
N GLU A 41 -13.15 19.66 -4.04
CA GLU A 41 -14.02 19.71 -5.20
C GLU A 41 -13.26 19.97 -6.51
N THR A 42 -12.35 20.96 -6.52
CA THR A 42 -11.54 21.30 -7.69
C THR A 42 -10.59 20.16 -8.07
N ARG A 43 -9.92 19.56 -7.08
CA ARG A 43 -8.99 18.44 -7.31
C ARG A 43 -9.73 17.21 -7.85
N TYR A 44 -10.92 16.93 -7.31
CA TYR A 44 -11.78 15.86 -7.80
C TYR A 44 -12.23 16.10 -9.24
N LYS A 45 -12.67 17.31 -9.57
CA LYS A 45 -13.08 17.69 -10.94
C LYS A 45 -11.94 17.51 -11.92
N PHE A 46 -10.72 17.95 -11.60
CA PHE A 46 -9.55 17.73 -12.46
C PHE A 46 -9.22 16.24 -12.63
N ASN A 47 -9.17 15.46 -11.55
CA ASN A 47 -8.92 14.01 -11.65
C ASN A 47 -9.99 13.32 -12.50
N THR A 48 -11.25 13.75 -12.40
CA THR A 48 -12.37 13.24 -13.20
C THR A 48 -12.24 13.62 -14.67
N ALA A 49 -11.82 14.85 -14.97
CA ALA A 49 -11.55 15.28 -16.33
C ALA A 49 -10.40 14.49 -16.97
N PHE A 50 -9.29 14.30 -16.25
CA PHE A 50 -8.19 13.44 -16.70
C PHE A 50 -8.63 11.99 -16.92
N PHE A 51 -9.40 11.42 -15.99
CA PHE A 51 -9.93 10.07 -16.12
C PHE A 51 -10.79 9.90 -17.37
N TYR A 52 -11.73 10.82 -17.63
CA TYR A 52 -12.54 10.78 -18.85
C TYR A 52 -11.71 10.99 -20.11
N TYR A 53 -10.78 11.95 -20.09
CA TYR A 53 -9.89 12.23 -21.22
C TYR A 53 -9.07 11.00 -21.60
N PHE A 54 -8.42 10.33 -20.63
CA PHE A 54 -7.66 9.11 -20.89
C PHE A 54 -8.53 7.92 -21.28
N SER A 55 -9.81 7.90 -20.89
CA SER A 55 -10.76 6.86 -21.30
C SER A 55 -11.13 6.96 -22.79
N ILE A 56 -11.18 8.18 -23.35
CA ILE A 56 -11.46 8.41 -24.78
C ILE A 56 -10.18 8.61 -25.62
N PHE A 57 -9.01 8.63 -24.99
CA PHE A 57 -7.75 9.05 -25.61
C PHE A 57 -7.40 8.23 -26.86
N SER A 58 -7.52 6.91 -26.84
CA SER A 58 -7.25 6.06 -28.01
C SER A 58 -8.16 6.39 -29.20
N ALA A 59 -9.40 6.82 -28.94
CA ALA A 59 -10.32 7.24 -30.01
C ALA A 59 -9.90 8.59 -30.61
N LEU A 60 -9.44 9.52 -29.77
CA LEU A 60 -8.84 10.79 -30.22
C LEU A 60 -7.58 10.53 -31.05
N GLU A 61 -6.73 9.59 -30.65
CA GLU A 61 -5.54 9.23 -31.41
C GLU A 61 -5.91 8.68 -32.79
N ILE A 62 -6.88 7.77 -32.87
CA ILE A 62 -7.31 7.18 -34.15
C ILE A 62 -7.93 8.23 -35.07
N SER A 63 -8.79 9.12 -34.56
CA SER A 63 -9.39 10.18 -35.38
C SER A 63 -8.34 11.22 -35.83
N GLY A 64 -7.45 11.62 -34.93
CA GLY A 64 -6.35 12.54 -35.21
C GLY A 64 -5.37 11.95 -36.23
N PHE A 65 -5.06 10.67 -36.10
CA PHE A 65 -4.22 9.91 -37.02
C PHE A 65 -4.83 9.89 -38.42
N MET A 66 -6.11 9.50 -38.52
CA MET A 66 -6.82 9.43 -39.80
C MET A 66 -6.81 10.78 -40.53
N VAL A 67 -7.23 11.86 -39.86
CA VAL A 67 -7.34 13.19 -40.49
C VAL A 67 -5.95 13.75 -40.86
N SER A 68 -4.96 13.59 -39.99
CA SER A 68 -3.60 14.07 -40.24
C SER A 68 -2.96 13.39 -41.45
N PHE A 69 -3.14 12.08 -41.58
CA PHE A 69 -2.60 11.33 -42.71
C PHE A 69 -3.40 11.57 -44.00
N SER A 70 -4.73 11.70 -43.95
CA SER A 70 -5.54 12.12 -45.11
C SER A 70 -5.06 13.44 -45.72
N TRP A 71 -4.72 14.42 -44.87
CA TRP A 71 -4.19 15.70 -45.31
C TRP A 71 -2.77 15.59 -45.87
N THR A 72 -1.92 14.82 -45.20
CA THR A 72 -0.52 14.63 -45.61
C THR A 72 -0.46 13.91 -46.96
N PHE A 73 -1.23 12.85 -47.16
CA PHE A 73 -1.31 12.10 -48.42
C PHE A 73 -1.78 12.98 -49.58
N ALA A 74 -2.74 13.86 -49.34
CA ALA A 74 -3.21 14.81 -50.34
C ALA A 74 -2.14 15.81 -50.78
N LYS A 75 -1.26 16.24 -49.86
CA LYS A 75 -0.24 17.26 -50.14
C LYS A 75 0.96 16.71 -50.91
N GLU A 76 1.38 15.49 -50.64
CA GLU A 76 2.60 14.93 -51.26
C GLU A 76 2.36 14.31 -52.65
N MET A 77 1.12 13.91 -52.98
CA MET A 77 0.77 13.62 -54.37
C MET A 77 0.77 14.86 -55.27
N LYS A 78 0.72 16.09 -54.71
CA LYS A 78 0.90 17.33 -55.49
C LYS A 78 2.32 17.43 -56.07
N ASP A 79 3.33 17.03 -55.30
CA ASP A 79 4.73 17.02 -55.77
C ASP A 79 4.98 15.92 -56.83
N LYS A 80 4.21 14.81 -56.79
CA LYS A 80 4.24 13.72 -57.79
C LYS A 80 3.66 14.11 -59.16
N GLN A 81 2.53 14.84 -59.22
CA GLN A 81 1.94 15.27 -60.50
C GLN A 81 2.82 16.30 -61.26
N ALA A 82 3.69 17.02 -60.55
CA ALA A 82 4.68 17.92 -61.15
C ALA A 82 5.92 17.19 -61.70
N THR A 83 6.18 15.93 -61.31
CA THR A 83 7.43 15.21 -61.62
C THR A 83 7.15 13.80 -62.18
N LYS A 84 6.56 13.74 -63.39
CA LYS A 84 5.91 12.54 -63.95
C LYS A 84 6.83 11.38 -64.41
N ASN A 85 8.16 11.44 -64.21
CA ASN A 85 9.10 10.59 -64.96
C ASN A 85 10.07 9.68 -64.17
N ASN A 86 9.78 9.22 -62.94
CA ASN A 86 10.69 8.24 -62.31
C ASN A 86 10.03 7.21 -61.37
N ARG A 87 9.86 5.96 -61.86
CA ARG A 87 9.33 4.81 -61.10
C ARG A 87 10.18 4.45 -59.86
N VAL A 88 11.49 4.71 -59.88
CA VAL A 88 12.41 4.41 -58.75
C VAL A 88 12.27 5.41 -57.60
N LYS A 89 12.04 6.71 -57.89
CA LYS A 89 11.73 7.72 -56.86
C LYS A 89 10.43 7.40 -56.12
N ASN A 90 9.42 6.90 -56.85
CA ASN A 90 8.13 6.54 -56.27
C ASN A 90 8.23 5.43 -55.20
N LYS A 91 9.13 4.44 -55.38
CA LYS A 91 9.33 3.35 -54.41
C LYS A 91 10.05 3.81 -53.13
N HIS A 92 11.05 4.68 -53.24
CA HIS A 92 11.77 5.22 -52.07
C HIS A 92 10.93 6.19 -51.23
N GLU A 93 10.07 6.98 -51.87
CA GLU A 93 9.15 7.89 -51.18
C GLU A 93 7.98 7.12 -50.54
N MET A 94 7.47 6.07 -51.19
CA MET A 94 6.49 5.13 -50.61
C MET A 94 7.02 4.49 -49.32
N LEU A 95 8.27 3.99 -49.34
CA LEU A 95 8.90 3.43 -48.13
C LEU A 95 9.05 4.47 -47.03
N ARG A 96 9.31 5.73 -47.38
CA ARG A 96 9.37 6.85 -46.42
C ARG A 96 8.00 7.13 -45.79
N PHE A 97 6.91 7.00 -46.55
CA PHE A 97 5.54 7.14 -46.05
C PHE A 97 5.13 6.01 -45.12
N LEU A 98 5.32 4.76 -45.56
CA LEU A 98 5.07 3.59 -44.72
C LEU A 98 5.85 3.69 -43.41
N ARG A 99 7.15 4.04 -43.48
CA ARG A 99 7.97 4.26 -42.28
C ARG A 99 7.39 5.35 -41.37
N SER A 100 6.84 6.43 -41.93
CA SER A 100 6.25 7.53 -41.14
C SER A 100 4.92 7.13 -40.49
N VAL A 101 4.06 6.40 -41.20
CA VAL A 101 2.80 5.85 -40.70
C VAL A 101 3.06 4.86 -39.56
N PHE A 102 3.97 3.89 -39.76
CA PHE A 102 4.34 2.94 -38.73
C PHE A 102 5.03 3.60 -37.53
N ALA A 103 5.94 4.56 -37.75
CA ALA A 103 6.58 5.28 -36.66
C ALA A 103 5.56 6.06 -35.81
N MET A 104 4.61 6.75 -36.44
CA MET A 104 3.55 7.46 -35.73
C MET A 104 2.59 6.50 -35.02
N MET A 105 2.28 5.35 -35.63
CA MET A 105 1.43 4.32 -35.02
C MET A 105 2.09 3.74 -33.76
N ILE A 106 3.39 3.43 -33.79
CA ILE A 106 4.15 3.00 -32.61
C ILE A 106 4.18 4.11 -31.55
N PHE A 107 4.34 5.37 -31.96
CA PHE A 107 4.31 6.50 -31.03
C PHE A 107 2.95 6.63 -30.33
N CYS A 108 1.84 6.57 -31.07
CA CYS A 108 0.49 6.61 -30.49
C CYS A 108 0.22 5.36 -29.63
N LEU A 109 0.71 4.19 -30.02
CA LEU A 109 0.61 2.98 -29.20
C LEU A 109 1.25 3.16 -27.82
N VAL A 110 2.47 3.71 -27.76
CA VAL A 110 3.18 3.97 -26.49
C VAL A 110 2.39 4.95 -25.63
N LEU A 111 1.85 6.02 -26.22
CA LEU A 111 1.02 6.99 -25.51
C LEU A 111 -0.29 6.37 -25.02
N SER A 112 -0.98 5.57 -25.85
CA SER A 112 -2.20 4.86 -25.46
C SER A 112 -1.95 3.91 -24.29
N VAL A 113 -0.85 3.14 -24.32
CA VAL A 113 -0.49 2.22 -23.23
C VAL A 113 -0.18 2.99 -21.95
N ALA A 114 0.56 4.09 -22.03
CA ALA A 114 0.83 4.95 -20.87
C ALA A 114 -0.47 5.54 -20.30
N ALA A 115 -1.39 5.99 -21.16
CA ALA A 115 -2.68 6.53 -20.76
C ALA A 115 -3.54 5.47 -20.03
N THR A 116 -3.57 4.23 -20.53
CA THR A 116 -4.48 3.19 -20.03
C THR A 116 -3.93 2.41 -18.85
N GLU A 117 -2.62 2.13 -18.80
CA GLU A 117 -1.99 1.28 -17.78
C GLU A 117 -1.29 2.06 -16.66
N VAL A 118 -0.97 3.34 -16.87
CA VAL A 118 -0.30 4.16 -15.85
C VAL A 118 -1.21 5.29 -15.38
N LEU A 119 -1.67 6.14 -16.29
CA LEU A 119 -2.38 7.36 -15.91
C LEU A 119 -3.81 7.08 -15.44
N ARG A 120 -4.56 6.21 -16.12
CA ARG A 120 -5.96 5.90 -15.75
C ARG A 120 -6.08 5.24 -14.37
N PRO A 121 -5.31 4.19 -14.01
CA PRO A 121 -5.37 3.61 -12.67
C PRO A 121 -4.96 4.61 -11.58
N LEU A 122 -3.95 5.44 -11.85
CA LEU A 122 -3.52 6.50 -10.93
C LEU A 122 -4.64 7.52 -10.66
N MET A 123 -5.35 7.98 -11.70
CA MET A 123 -6.48 8.89 -11.52
C MET A 123 -7.62 8.25 -10.72
N LYS A 124 -7.93 6.97 -10.99
CA LYS A 124 -9.00 6.25 -10.28
C LYS A 124 -8.65 6.01 -8.80
N SER A 125 -7.40 5.67 -8.50
CA SER A 125 -6.88 5.55 -7.13
C SER A 125 -6.98 6.89 -6.38
N ASN A 126 -6.53 7.98 -7.00
CA ASN A 126 -6.63 9.32 -6.42
C ASN A 126 -8.10 9.76 -6.18
N GLN A 127 -9.03 9.39 -7.07
CA GLN A 127 -10.47 9.64 -6.86
C GLN A 127 -11.00 8.86 -5.66
N ALA A 128 -10.68 7.57 -5.55
CA ALA A 128 -11.09 6.75 -4.42
C ALA A 128 -10.55 7.32 -3.10
N ALA A 129 -9.29 7.78 -3.08
CA ALA A 129 -8.69 8.44 -1.92
C ALA A 129 -9.45 9.72 -1.50
N ILE A 130 -9.84 10.57 -2.46
CA ILE A 130 -10.63 11.79 -2.17
C ILE A 130 -12.02 11.47 -1.63
N ILE A 131 -12.70 10.46 -2.21
CA ILE A 131 -14.03 10.03 -1.76
C ILE A 131 -13.93 9.47 -0.33
N ASN A 132 -12.92 8.64 -0.06
CA ASN A 132 -12.69 8.10 1.28
C ASN A 132 -12.39 9.22 2.27
N ALA A 133 -11.48 10.14 1.95
CA ALA A 133 -11.17 11.29 2.82
C ALA A 133 -12.42 12.15 3.12
N SER A 134 -13.30 12.35 2.14
CA SER A 134 -14.55 13.10 2.34
C SER A 134 -15.54 12.36 3.26
N LYS A 135 -15.63 11.03 3.14
CA LYS A 135 -16.44 10.19 4.04
C LYS A 135 -15.84 10.16 5.45
N ASP A 136 -14.53 10.02 5.54
CA ASP A 136 -13.80 9.94 6.80
C ASP A 136 -13.94 11.26 7.59
N PHE A 137 -13.86 12.43 6.94
CA PHE A 137 -14.14 13.71 7.58
C PHE A 137 -15.55 13.79 8.18
N LYS A 138 -16.56 13.31 7.44
CA LYS A 138 -17.94 13.27 7.94
C LYS A 138 -18.06 12.36 9.17
N ASP A 139 -17.48 11.16 9.11
CA ASP A 139 -17.47 10.23 10.24
C ASP A 139 -16.75 10.84 11.46
N PHE A 140 -15.58 11.47 11.29
CA PHE A 140 -14.87 12.10 12.41
C PHE A 140 -15.57 13.32 12.97
N SER A 141 -16.13 14.19 12.12
CA SER A 141 -16.87 15.36 12.61
C SER A 141 -18.12 14.95 13.40
N GLU A 142 -18.85 13.93 12.96
CA GLU A 142 -19.99 13.37 13.69
C GLU A 142 -19.57 12.70 15.00
N ARG A 143 -18.48 11.91 14.99
CA ARG A 143 -17.95 11.27 16.20
C ARG A 143 -17.43 12.29 17.20
N ALA A 144 -16.64 13.27 16.76
CA ALA A 144 -16.14 14.33 17.62
C ALA A 144 -17.28 15.06 18.31
N LYS A 145 -18.33 15.40 17.56
CA LYS A 145 -19.53 16.03 18.10
C LYS A 145 -20.27 15.14 19.11
N LYS A 146 -20.36 13.83 18.84
CA LYS A 146 -20.98 12.86 19.73
C LYS A 146 -20.19 12.69 21.03
N HIS A 147 -18.87 12.48 20.96
CA HIS A 147 -18.02 12.30 22.13
C HIS A 147 -17.97 13.56 22.99
N LEU A 148 -17.93 14.75 22.36
CA LEU A 148 -18.03 16.02 23.08
C LEU A 148 -19.37 16.15 23.83
N ALA A 149 -20.47 15.68 23.23
CA ALA A 149 -21.79 15.68 23.87
C ALA A 149 -21.89 14.69 25.03
N LEU A 150 -21.07 13.62 25.02
CA LEU A 150 -20.97 12.62 26.08
C LEU A 150 -19.98 13.02 27.20
N GLY A 151 -19.21 14.10 27.03
CA GLY A 151 -18.17 14.53 27.97
C GLY A 151 -16.85 13.75 27.84
N GLU A 152 -16.71 12.92 26.82
CA GLU A 152 -15.52 12.13 26.49
C GLU A 152 -14.54 13.04 25.71
N ASN A 153 -13.90 13.96 26.44
CA ASN A 153 -13.14 15.08 25.86
C ASN A 153 -11.88 14.64 25.11
N PHE A 154 -11.21 13.57 25.56
CA PHE A 154 -10.03 13.05 24.87
C PHE A 154 -10.40 12.52 23.47
N GLU A 155 -11.42 11.67 23.40
CA GLU A 155 -11.94 11.09 22.17
C GLU A 155 -12.48 12.19 21.24
N ALA A 156 -13.16 13.19 21.80
CA ALA A 156 -13.66 14.33 21.04
C ALA A 156 -12.52 15.14 20.40
N GLU A 157 -11.45 15.46 21.15
CA GLU A 157 -10.26 16.16 20.65
C GLU A 157 -9.58 15.36 19.55
N VAL A 158 -9.38 14.06 19.78
CA VAL A 158 -8.75 13.11 18.87
C VAL A 158 -9.49 13.11 17.53
N TYR A 159 -10.80 12.86 17.54
CA TYR A 159 -11.61 12.87 16.30
C TYR A 159 -11.66 14.24 15.63
N ALA A 160 -11.75 15.34 16.39
CA ALA A 160 -11.76 16.69 15.82
C ALA A 160 -10.42 17.04 15.16
N ARG A 161 -9.30 16.66 15.78
CA ARG A 161 -7.95 16.82 15.21
C ARG A 161 -7.82 16.07 13.88
N GLN A 162 -8.42 14.88 13.75
CA GLN A 162 -8.39 14.14 12.48
C GLN A 162 -9.23 14.77 11.39
N ALA A 163 -10.43 15.26 11.72
CA ALA A 163 -11.23 16.03 10.77
C ALA A 163 -10.46 17.29 10.30
N LEU A 164 -9.76 18.00 11.20
CA LEU A 164 -8.94 19.16 10.84
C LEU A 164 -7.70 18.82 10.00
N ARG A 165 -7.14 17.61 10.12
CA ARG A 165 -6.06 17.15 9.22
C ARG A 165 -6.56 16.98 7.79
N ILE A 166 -7.84 16.64 7.60
CA ILE A 166 -8.46 16.48 6.28
C ILE A 166 -8.89 17.83 5.72
N ASP A 167 -9.62 18.63 6.51
CA ASP A 167 -10.01 20.01 6.18
C ASP A 167 -9.63 20.97 7.31
N PRO A 168 -8.44 21.59 7.23
CA PRO A 168 -7.98 22.57 8.21
C PRO A 168 -8.83 23.85 8.26
N SER A 169 -9.68 24.09 7.27
CA SER A 169 -10.49 25.31 7.14
C SER A 169 -11.88 25.21 7.77
N SER A 170 -12.25 24.02 8.27
CA SER A 170 -13.55 23.79 8.90
C SER A 170 -13.66 24.49 10.26
N LYS A 171 -14.48 25.55 10.32
CA LYS A 171 -14.74 26.28 11.57
C LYS A 171 -15.46 25.42 12.61
N GLU A 172 -16.51 24.67 12.21
CA GLU A 172 -17.30 23.86 13.15
C GLU A 172 -16.45 22.82 13.88
N VAL A 173 -15.56 22.13 13.14
CA VAL A 173 -14.69 21.11 13.72
C VAL A 173 -13.60 21.77 14.57
N ASN A 174 -13.08 22.93 14.15
CA ASN A 174 -12.10 23.68 14.93
C ASN A 174 -12.65 24.12 16.28
N ASP A 175 -13.92 24.55 16.33
CA ASP A 175 -14.58 24.93 17.58
C ASP A 175 -14.75 23.72 18.52
N ILE A 176 -15.09 22.55 17.97
CA ILE A 176 -15.15 21.28 18.74
C ILE A 176 -13.77 20.92 19.30
N PHE A 177 -12.72 20.99 18.46
CA PHE A 177 -11.34 20.71 18.85
C PHE A 177 -10.89 21.62 20.00
N LEU A 178 -11.05 22.94 19.83
CA LEU A 178 -10.65 23.91 20.85
C LEU A 178 -11.39 23.71 22.17
N LYS A 179 -12.68 23.36 22.10
CA LYS A 179 -13.48 23.11 23.30
C LYS A 179 -13.03 21.84 24.03
N ALA A 180 -12.84 20.75 23.30
CA ALA A 180 -12.34 19.49 23.84
C ALA A 180 -10.93 19.63 24.43
N GLU A 181 -10.03 20.32 23.72
CA GLU A 181 -8.66 20.60 24.16
C GLU A 181 -8.65 21.49 25.40
N PHE A 182 -9.50 22.51 25.47
CA PHE A 182 -9.62 23.37 26.65
C PHE A 182 -10.11 22.58 27.87
N ASP A 183 -11.18 21.80 27.73
CA ASP A 183 -11.75 21.00 28.82
C ASP A 183 -10.77 19.90 29.28
N ARG A 184 -10.01 19.31 28.35
CA ARG A 184 -8.93 18.36 28.67
C ARG A 184 -7.75 19.02 29.35
N SER A 185 -7.23 20.12 28.80
CA SER A 185 -6.10 20.86 29.38
C SER A 185 -6.42 21.37 30.78
N HIS A 186 -7.69 21.68 31.07
CA HIS A 186 -8.13 22.05 32.41
C HIS A 186 -8.17 20.86 33.38
N ALA A 187 -8.43 19.65 32.88
CA ALA A 187 -8.33 18.39 33.63
C ALA A 187 -6.88 17.89 33.75
N GLU A 188 -6.04 18.12 32.74
CA GLU A 188 -4.63 17.75 32.69
C GLU A 188 -3.74 18.72 33.47
N ALA A 189 -4.02 20.02 33.50
CA ALA A 189 -3.32 20.96 34.37
C ALA A 189 -3.52 20.65 35.87
N PHE A 190 -4.56 19.88 36.20
CA PHE A 190 -4.76 19.31 37.53
C PHE A 190 -3.88 18.07 37.79
N SER A 191 -3.48 17.32 36.75
CA SER A 191 -2.66 16.10 36.83
C SER A 191 -1.18 16.25 36.39
N LEU A 192 -0.81 17.29 35.65
CA LEU A 192 0.55 17.62 35.17
C LEU A 192 1.51 18.15 36.25
N ARG A 193 1.18 17.93 37.53
CA ARG A 193 2.18 17.92 38.60
C ARG A 193 3.07 16.66 38.59
N SER A 194 2.89 15.72 37.65
CA SER A 194 3.67 14.47 37.55
C SER A 194 4.49 14.37 36.23
N GLY A 195 5.75 13.95 36.39
CA GLY A 195 6.90 14.04 35.48
C GLY A 195 6.79 13.49 34.05
N SER A 196 7.62 14.04 33.16
CA SER A 196 7.75 13.67 31.74
C SER A 196 8.60 12.41 31.50
N LEU A 197 8.28 11.69 30.41
CA LEU A 197 8.92 10.43 29.98
C LEU A 197 10.29 10.60 29.27
N PRO A 198 11.24 9.67 29.48
CA PRO A 198 12.46 9.57 28.67
C PRO A 198 12.17 9.07 27.23
N PRO A 199 13.03 9.41 26.25
CA PRO A 199 12.90 8.95 24.88
C PRO A 199 13.15 7.43 24.74
N PRO A 200 12.47 6.74 23.81
CA PRO A 200 12.64 5.30 23.60
C PRO A 200 14.04 4.98 23.06
N LEU A 201 14.64 3.89 23.58
CA LEU A 201 15.93 3.38 23.10
C LEU A 201 15.85 2.88 21.66
N LYS A 202 16.89 3.17 20.88
CA LYS A 202 17.05 2.62 19.51
C LYS A 202 17.66 1.21 19.57
N ASP A 203 17.43 0.39 18.55
CA ASP A 203 17.99 -0.99 18.45
C ASP A 203 19.52 -1.02 18.69
N ASN A 204 20.24 0.00 18.24
CA ASN A 204 21.69 0.12 18.31
C ASN A 204 22.19 0.49 19.73
N GLU A 205 21.31 1.06 20.55
CA GLU A 205 21.59 1.48 21.93
C GLU A 205 21.34 0.33 22.91
N ILE A 206 20.79 -0.78 22.42
CA ILE A 206 20.49 -1.96 23.20
C ILE A 206 21.54 -3.01 22.92
N GLU A 207 21.99 -3.60 24.00
CA GLU A 207 23.17 -4.45 24.12
C GLU A 207 22.93 -5.86 23.55
N THR A 208 22.20 -5.94 22.44
CA THR A 208 22.00 -7.15 21.64
C THR A 208 23.19 -7.36 20.72
N ASN A 209 23.79 -8.55 20.74
CA ASN A 209 25.04 -8.94 20.04
C ASN A 209 26.35 -8.41 20.65
N ILE A 210 26.36 -8.06 21.94
CA ILE A 210 27.62 -7.81 22.64
C ILE A 210 28.35 -9.14 22.89
N PRO A 211 29.65 -9.27 22.59
CA PRO A 211 30.43 -10.45 22.93
C PRO A 211 30.35 -10.77 24.42
N VAL A 212 30.21 -12.05 24.75
CA VAL A 212 30.10 -12.55 26.13
C VAL A 212 31.21 -12.02 27.04
N ALA A 213 32.45 -11.94 26.54
CA ALA A 213 33.58 -11.39 27.30
C ALA A 213 33.38 -9.91 27.70
N GLU A 214 32.79 -9.10 26.81
CA GLU A 214 32.51 -7.69 27.07
C GLU A 214 31.35 -7.53 28.06
N LEU A 215 30.33 -8.39 28.00
CA LEU A 215 29.24 -8.41 29.00
C LEU A 215 29.78 -8.70 30.40
N ILE A 216 30.74 -9.62 30.54
CA ILE A 216 31.37 -9.95 31.82
C ILE A 216 32.24 -8.82 32.34
N GLU A 217 33.00 -8.15 31.47
CA GLU A 217 33.76 -6.95 31.85
C GLU A 217 32.84 -5.84 32.35
N ARG A 218 31.73 -5.58 31.65
CA ARG A 218 30.70 -4.62 32.08
C ARG A 218 30.09 -5.00 33.42
N ALA A 219 29.77 -6.29 33.62
CA ALA A 219 29.26 -6.80 34.90
C ALA A 219 30.26 -6.58 36.05
N ARG A 220 31.55 -6.87 35.82
CA ARG A 220 32.62 -6.67 36.80
C ARG A 220 32.79 -5.19 37.15
N LYS A 221 32.79 -4.31 36.14
CA LYS A 221 32.90 -2.86 36.34
C LYS A 221 31.70 -2.29 37.11
N ALA A 222 30.49 -2.75 36.79
CA ALA A 222 29.27 -2.38 37.49
C ALA A 222 29.30 -2.86 38.96
N TYR A 223 29.74 -4.10 39.20
CA TYR A 223 29.87 -4.64 40.56
C TYR A 223 30.88 -3.85 41.40
N ASN A 224 32.03 -3.52 40.83
CA ASN A 224 33.09 -2.75 41.50
C ASN A 224 32.69 -1.28 41.76
N SER A 225 31.77 -0.74 40.96
CA SER A 225 31.21 0.61 41.14
C SER A 225 29.94 0.62 42.01
N ALA A 226 29.64 -0.49 42.69
CA ALA A 226 28.45 -0.68 43.53
C ALA A 226 27.10 -0.50 42.79
N SER A 227 27.10 -0.55 41.45
CA SER A 227 25.90 -0.54 40.61
C SER A 227 25.36 -1.98 40.50
N PHE A 228 24.75 -2.47 41.58
CA PHE A 228 24.40 -3.89 41.70
C PHE A 228 23.29 -4.35 40.75
N PHE A 229 22.35 -3.48 40.38
CA PHE A 229 21.33 -3.79 39.37
C PHE A 229 21.97 -4.07 38.01
N ASP A 230 22.85 -3.17 37.55
CA ASP A 230 23.57 -3.33 36.29
C ASP A 230 24.52 -4.53 36.32
N ALA A 231 25.23 -4.74 37.44
CA ALA A 231 26.09 -5.90 37.62
C ALA A 231 25.32 -7.21 37.44
N HIS A 232 24.14 -7.32 38.05
CA HIS A 232 23.27 -8.49 37.89
C HIS A 232 22.74 -8.59 36.45
N TYR A 233 22.34 -7.47 35.84
CA TYR A 233 21.74 -7.45 34.50
C TYR A 233 22.73 -7.94 33.44
N TYR A 234 23.95 -7.39 33.44
CA TYR A 234 25.00 -7.79 32.51
C TYR A 234 25.44 -9.25 32.71
N ALA A 235 25.53 -9.70 33.96
CA ALA A 235 25.85 -11.10 34.25
C ALA A 235 24.75 -12.06 33.77
N MET A 236 23.47 -11.66 33.85
CA MET A 236 22.34 -12.43 33.31
C MET A 236 22.29 -12.43 31.78
N LEU A 237 22.59 -11.30 31.14
CA LEU A 237 22.72 -11.24 29.67
C LEU A 237 23.85 -12.15 29.17
N ALA A 238 25.00 -12.14 29.86
CA ALA A 238 26.09 -13.06 29.56
C ALA A 238 25.61 -14.51 29.70
N GLN A 239 24.93 -14.84 30.81
CA GLN A 239 24.35 -16.17 31.07
C GLN A 239 23.45 -16.69 29.93
N ASN A 240 22.61 -15.81 29.37
CA ASN A 240 21.67 -16.18 28.31
C ASN A 240 22.33 -16.28 26.91
N ALA A 241 23.55 -15.75 26.73
CA ALA A 241 24.26 -15.71 25.45
C ALA A 241 25.30 -16.85 25.28
N TYR A 242 25.44 -17.77 26.25
CA TYR A 242 26.48 -18.79 26.26
C TYR A 242 26.24 -20.01 25.35
N ASN A 243 27.36 -20.63 24.94
CA ASN A 243 27.45 -22.02 24.51
C ASN A 243 28.12 -22.86 25.62
N GLU A 244 27.81 -24.16 25.73
CA GLU A 244 28.14 -25.04 26.89
C GLU A 244 29.64 -25.16 27.28
N ASN A 245 30.59 -24.64 26.50
CA ASN A 245 32.05 -24.75 26.71
C ASN A 245 32.77 -23.43 27.03
N ASP A 246 32.04 -22.36 27.39
CA ASP A 246 32.64 -21.03 27.58
C ASP A 246 33.27 -20.83 28.98
N ILE A 247 34.51 -20.33 29.00
CA ILE A 247 35.34 -20.16 30.22
C ILE A 247 34.72 -19.16 31.21
N TYR A 248 33.83 -18.28 30.75
CA TYR A 248 33.28 -17.17 31.52
C TYR A 248 31.96 -17.50 32.26
N LEU A 249 31.38 -18.69 32.06
CA LEU A 249 30.06 -19.04 32.61
C LEU A 249 30.04 -19.04 34.15
N ASP A 250 31.05 -19.64 34.78
CA ASP A 250 31.14 -19.72 36.24
C ASP A 250 31.38 -18.34 36.86
N GLU A 251 32.13 -17.48 36.16
CA GLU A 251 32.33 -16.09 36.57
C GLU A 251 31.02 -15.30 36.51
N ALA A 252 30.25 -15.45 35.42
CA ALA A 252 28.94 -14.81 35.26
C ALA A 252 27.97 -15.19 36.38
N LYS A 253 27.87 -16.49 36.70
CA LYS A 253 27.03 -17.01 37.79
C LYS A 253 27.45 -16.44 39.13
N ASN A 254 28.76 -16.36 39.39
CA ASN A 254 29.30 -15.82 40.64
C ASN A 254 28.99 -14.33 40.79
N ILE A 255 29.20 -13.52 39.74
CA ILE A 255 28.88 -12.08 39.76
C ILE A 255 27.37 -11.88 39.93
N ALA A 256 26.53 -12.64 39.23
CA ALA A 256 25.07 -12.56 39.38
C ALA A 256 24.63 -12.89 40.81
N ALA A 257 25.09 -14.01 41.38
CA ALA A 257 24.73 -14.41 42.73
C ALA A 257 25.13 -13.36 43.78
N LYS A 258 26.36 -12.83 43.68
CA LYS A 258 26.86 -11.78 44.59
C LYS A 258 26.10 -10.47 44.43
N ALA A 259 25.81 -10.06 43.19
CA ALA A 259 25.03 -8.85 42.93
C ALA A 259 23.61 -8.99 43.47
N TRP A 260 22.97 -10.15 43.29
CA TRP A 260 21.63 -10.43 43.82
C TRP A 260 21.57 -10.40 45.34
N GLU A 261 22.56 -10.98 46.02
CA GLU A 261 22.68 -10.93 47.48
C GLU A 261 22.75 -9.47 47.97
N LYS A 262 23.56 -8.63 47.32
CA LYS A 262 23.66 -7.20 47.64
C LYS A 262 22.35 -6.44 47.43
N LEU A 263 21.57 -6.79 46.40
CA LEU A 263 20.24 -6.22 46.16
C LEU A 263 19.20 -6.62 47.21
N GLN A 264 19.39 -7.73 47.92
CA GLN A 264 18.51 -8.13 49.03
C GLN A 264 18.86 -7.43 50.34
N VAL A 265 20.16 -7.26 50.63
CA VAL A 265 20.62 -6.70 51.91
C VAL A 265 20.34 -5.20 52.04
N ALA A 266 20.30 -4.45 50.94
CA ALA A 266 20.14 -2.99 50.95
C ALA A 266 18.81 -2.48 51.54
N ASP A 267 17.74 -3.29 51.54
CA ASP A 267 16.40 -2.92 52.05
C ASP A 267 16.43 -2.49 53.53
N SER A 268 17.23 -3.16 54.35
CA SER A 268 17.18 -3.01 55.82
C SER A 268 17.89 -1.77 56.38
N SER A 269 18.49 -0.95 55.52
CA SER A 269 19.22 0.27 55.90
C SER A 269 18.52 1.58 55.50
N LEU A 270 17.43 1.49 54.73
CA LEU A 270 16.65 2.62 54.25
C LEU A 270 15.42 2.82 55.15
N GLY A 271 15.06 4.07 55.44
CA GLY A 271 13.87 4.39 56.23
C GLY A 271 12.75 4.98 55.38
N GLY A 272 11.49 4.65 55.71
CA GLY A 272 10.29 5.34 55.22
C GLY A 272 10.07 5.23 53.71
N THR A 273 9.97 6.37 53.02
CA THR A 273 9.65 6.46 51.58
C THR A 273 10.75 5.91 50.66
N SER A 274 12.02 5.97 51.07
CA SER A 274 13.15 5.47 50.26
C SER A 274 13.21 3.94 50.21
N GLU A 275 12.78 3.27 51.29
CA GLU A 275 12.65 1.80 51.35
C GLU A 275 11.55 1.32 50.38
N ALA A 276 10.40 2.00 50.38
CA ALA A 276 9.30 1.68 49.47
C ALA A 276 9.68 1.84 47.98
N ILE A 277 10.40 2.92 47.63
CA ILE A 277 10.89 3.16 46.25
C ILE A 277 11.90 2.08 45.84
N TYR A 278 12.84 1.73 46.73
CA TYR A 278 13.84 0.69 46.46
C TYR A 278 13.20 -0.69 46.28
N ALA A 279 12.24 -1.05 47.14
CA ALA A 279 11.49 -2.30 47.05
C ALA A 279 10.71 -2.40 45.72
N LEU A 280 10.07 -1.31 45.29
CA LEU A 280 9.33 -1.27 44.03
C LEU A 280 10.28 -1.34 42.82
N LYS A 281 11.43 -0.65 42.86
CA LYS A 281 12.49 -0.75 41.84
C LYS A 281 13.02 -2.17 41.70
N ARG A 282 13.22 -2.87 42.83
CA ARG A 282 13.62 -4.28 42.84
C ARG A 282 12.53 -5.19 42.25
N SER A 283 11.26 -4.93 42.56
CA SER A 283 10.13 -5.67 41.98
C SER A 283 10.05 -5.49 40.45
N GLY A 284 10.18 -4.25 39.96
CA GLY A 284 10.22 -3.96 38.53
C GLY A 284 11.39 -4.64 37.82
N TYR A 285 12.56 -4.64 38.45
CA TYR A 285 13.74 -5.34 37.94
C TYR A 285 13.55 -6.86 37.89
N ALA A 286 12.97 -7.46 38.94
CA ALA A 286 12.65 -8.88 38.98
C ALA A 286 11.68 -9.28 37.85
N ALA A 287 10.73 -8.40 37.50
CA ALA A 287 9.83 -8.60 36.37
C ALA A 287 10.58 -8.61 35.01
N ILE A 288 11.59 -7.75 34.82
CA ILE A 288 12.46 -7.78 33.62
C ILE A 288 13.19 -9.13 33.50
N ILE A 289 13.77 -9.63 34.60
CA ILE A 289 14.49 -10.91 34.60
C ILE A 289 13.55 -12.08 34.32
N SER A 290 12.30 -11.99 34.80
CA SER A 290 11.25 -12.97 34.55
C SER A 290 10.59 -12.84 33.17
N GLN A 291 11.05 -11.91 32.32
CA GLN A 291 10.50 -11.57 31.01
C GLN A 291 9.05 -11.03 31.01
N ASP A 292 8.54 -10.62 32.18
CA ASP A 292 7.28 -9.88 32.30
C ASP A 292 7.53 -8.39 32.08
N TYR A 293 7.78 -8.03 30.82
CA TYR A 293 8.10 -6.65 30.44
C TYR A 293 6.92 -5.69 30.61
N LEU A 294 5.67 -6.20 30.60
CA LEU A 294 4.48 -5.38 30.80
C LEU A 294 4.40 -4.91 32.25
N GLN A 295 4.55 -5.85 33.20
CA GLN A 295 4.58 -5.51 34.61
C GLN A 295 5.78 -4.61 34.93
N ALA A 296 6.97 -4.93 34.42
CA ALA A 296 8.17 -4.10 34.59
C ALA A 296 7.95 -2.67 34.08
N TYR A 297 7.42 -2.52 32.86
CA TYR A 297 7.18 -1.22 32.24
C TYR A 297 6.34 -0.34 33.14
N TYR A 298 5.19 -0.83 33.60
CA TYR A 298 4.32 0.00 34.41
C TYR A 298 4.87 0.29 35.81
N ILE A 299 5.64 -0.63 36.41
CA ILE A 299 6.31 -0.36 37.70
C ILE A 299 7.31 0.79 37.55
N PHE A 300 8.15 0.75 36.52
CA PHE A 300 9.12 1.83 36.29
C PHE A 300 8.47 3.14 35.83
N ARG A 301 7.33 3.08 35.13
CA ARG A 301 6.50 4.27 34.85
C ARG A 301 5.95 4.92 36.11
N GLU A 302 5.41 4.12 37.02
CA GLU A 302 4.88 4.59 38.30
C GLU A 302 5.98 5.21 39.15
N LEU A 303 7.15 4.58 39.21
CA LEU A 303 8.34 5.11 39.87
C LEU A 303 8.79 6.45 39.28
N LEU A 304 8.77 6.58 37.95
CA LEU A 304 9.12 7.83 37.27
C LEU A 304 8.10 8.95 37.59
N ALA A 305 6.80 8.63 37.68
CA ALA A 305 5.75 9.60 37.96
C ALA A 305 5.67 10.03 39.44
N ALA A 306 5.97 9.09 40.36
CA ALA A 306 5.90 9.28 41.81
C ALA A 306 7.13 10.00 42.38
N SER A 307 8.20 10.12 41.62
CA SER A 307 9.43 10.74 42.06
C SER A 307 9.60 12.11 41.40
N ASP A 308 10.12 13.10 42.16
CA ASP A 308 10.71 14.33 41.58
C ASP A 308 11.97 14.02 40.72
N SER A 309 12.20 12.75 40.43
CA SER A 309 13.48 12.18 40.06
C SER A 309 13.58 11.89 38.57
N THR A 310 13.63 12.97 37.79
CA THR A 310 14.40 12.99 36.52
C THR A 310 15.89 12.61 36.69
N ILE A 311 16.31 12.02 37.82
CA ILE A 311 17.71 11.90 38.28
C ILE A 311 18.16 10.44 38.46
N ASP A 312 17.32 9.47 38.87
CA ASP A 312 17.79 8.07 39.04
C ASP A 312 18.03 7.41 37.66
N PRO A 313 19.31 7.16 37.28
CA PRO A 313 19.62 6.62 35.95
C PRO A 313 19.07 5.20 35.74
N ASP A 314 18.90 4.43 36.81
CA ASP A 314 18.43 3.05 36.72
C ASP A 314 16.94 3.01 36.33
N ILE A 315 16.12 3.91 36.87
CA ILE A 315 14.68 3.98 36.52
C ILE A 315 14.55 4.24 35.02
N ASN A 316 15.28 5.23 34.49
CA ASN A 316 15.27 5.55 33.06
C ASN A 316 15.78 4.40 32.20
N ARG A 317 16.89 3.75 32.60
CA ARG A 317 17.49 2.63 31.89
C ARG A 317 16.54 1.44 31.83
N TYR A 318 16.03 0.98 32.96
CA TYR A 318 15.17 -0.20 33.03
C TYR A 318 13.76 0.04 32.48
N LEU A 319 13.22 1.26 32.59
CA LEU A 319 12.01 1.65 31.87
C LEU A 319 12.21 1.49 30.36
N SER A 320 13.34 1.97 29.84
CA SER A 320 13.61 1.91 28.41
C SER A 320 13.87 0.48 27.91
N ILE A 321 14.54 -0.36 28.71
CA ILE A 321 14.71 -1.80 28.44
C ILE A 321 13.35 -2.51 28.44
N ALA A 322 12.49 -2.21 29.42
CA ALA A 322 11.15 -2.77 29.50
C ALA A 322 10.30 -2.35 28.29
N GLU A 323 10.25 -1.06 27.96
CA GLU A 323 9.50 -0.56 26.80
C GLU A 323 9.97 -1.19 25.49
N TYR A 324 11.28 -1.30 25.29
CA TYR A 324 11.83 -1.89 24.07
C TYR A 324 11.39 -3.35 23.87
N ASN A 325 11.52 -4.18 24.91
CA ASN A 325 11.14 -5.58 24.82
C ASN A 325 9.61 -5.74 24.78
N LEU A 326 8.88 -4.86 25.47
CA LEU A 326 7.43 -4.80 25.42
C LEU A 326 6.92 -4.52 24.00
N ARG A 327 7.54 -3.58 23.26
CA ARG A 327 7.19 -3.26 21.86
C ARG A 327 7.35 -4.41 20.87
N LYS A 328 8.06 -5.49 21.25
CA LYS A 328 8.14 -6.73 20.45
C LYS A 328 6.95 -7.67 20.69
N GLN A 329 6.25 -7.51 21.81
CA GLN A 329 5.17 -8.37 22.26
C GLN A 329 3.80 -7.71 22.13
N CYS A 330 3.71 -6.39 22.31
CA CYS A 330 2.49 -5.61 22.13
C CYS A 330 2.82 -4.26 21.50
N PHE A 331 1.79 -3.54 21.08
CA PHE A 331 1.89 -2.15 20.63
C PHE A 331 1.01 -1.25 21.50
N PHE A 332 1.31 0.04 21.54
CA PHE A 332 0.55 0.95 22.39
C PHE A 332 -0.73 1.47 21.71
N LEU A 333 -1.75 1.78 22.52
CA LEU A 333 -3.03 2.29 22.03
C LEU A 333 -2.87 3.62 21.27
N ASP A 334 -1.89 4.43 21.67
CA ASP A 334 -1.55 5.69 21.01
C ASP A 334 -0.96 5.52 19.60
N GLU A 335 -0.36 4.37 19.31
CA GLU A 335 0.12 4.03 17.96
C GLU A 335 -1.05 3.83 16.97
N ILE A 336 -2.23 3.45 17.47
CA ILE A 336 -3.40 3.15 16.65
C ILE A 336 -4.50 4.21 16.70
N TYR A 337 -4.36 5.22 17.56
CA TYR A 337 -5.23 6.38 17.49
C TYR A 337 -5.19 6.92 16.08
N ASP A 338 -6.38 7.10 15.52
CA ASP A 338 -6.56 7.79 14.25
C ASP A 338 -5.96 7.13 13.01
N LEU A 339 -5.74 5.82 13.02
CA LEU A 339 -5.22 5.14 11.82
C LEU A 339 -6.28 4.86 10.75
N GLN A 340 -7.55 4.72 11.13
CA GLN A 340 -8.66 4.46 10.21
C GLN A 340 -8.77 5.47 9.04
N PRO A 341 -8.59 6.79 9.23
CA PRO A 341 -8.55 7.74 8.10
C PRO A 341 -7.47 7.46 7.06
N PHE A 342 -6.33 6.91 7.49
CA PHE A 342 -5.14 6.72 6.65
C PHE A 342 -5.08 5.32 6.03
N GLU A 343 -6.20 4.61 6.04
CA GLU A 343 -6.29 3.30 5.41
C GLU A 343 -6.02 3.40 3.91
N SER A 344 -4.93 2.79 3.48
CA SER A 344 -4.58 2.67 2.07
C SER A 344 -5.38 1.57 1.38
N VAL A 345 -5.83 0.56 2.14
CA VAL A 345 -6.59 -0.59 1.63
C VAL A 345 -7.74 -0.91 2.59
N ARG A 346 -8.92 -1.24 2.05
CA ARG A 346 -10.11 -1.64 2.81
C ARG A 346 -10.64 -2.99 2.34
N ASN A 347 -11.28 -3.73 3.26
CA ASN A 347 -11.98 -5.00 3.00
C ASN A 347 -11.12 -6.06 2.28
N VAL A 348 -9.98 -6.39 2.88
CA VAL A 348 -9.07 -7.43 2.37
C VAL A 348 -9.55 -8.79 2.88
N HIS A 349 -9.83 -9.69 1.94
CA HIS A 349 -10.23 -11.06 2.24
C HIS A 349 -9.45 -12.03 1.37
N PHE A 350 -8.88 -13.06 1.98
CA PHE A 350 -8.15 -14.10 1.27
C PHE A 350 -8.10 -15.39 2.09
N SER A 351 -7.72 -16.49 1.43
CA SER A 351 -7.55 -17.78 2.10
C SER A 351 -6.22 -18.41 1.75
N ILE A 352 -5.54 -19.05 2.69
CA ILE A 352 -4.31 -19.80 2.45
C ILE A 352 -4.60 -21.29 2.61
N THR A 353 -4.51 -22.04 1.51
CA THR A 353 -4.52 -23.50 1.58
C THR A 353 -3.08 -24.00 1.76
N ARG A 354 -2.80 -24.64 2.89
CA ARG A 354 -1.48 -25.22 3.18
C ARG A 354 -1.33 -26.59 2.49
N GLN A 355 -0.10 -27.03 2.30
CA GLN A 355 0.21 -28.33 1.68
C GLN A 355 -0.31 -29.52 2.49
N ASP A 356 -0.49 -29.35 3.80
CA ASP A 356 -1.02 -30.37 4.70
C ASP A 356 -2.55 -30.55 4.60
N GLY A 357 -3.24 -29.70 3.82
CA GLY A 357 -4.69 -29.71 3.66
C GLY A 357 -5.43 -28.75 4.61
N THR A 358 -4.74 -28.07 5.52
CA THR A 358 -5.34 -27.04 6.38
C THR A 358 -5.66 -25.77 5.60
N LEU A 359 -6.72 -25.07 6.02
CA LEU A 359 -7.22 -23.86 5.37
C LEU A 359 -7.24 -22.72 6.38
N LEU A 360 -6.58 -21.61 6.05
CA LEU A 360 -6.65 -20.37 6.81
C LEU A 360 -7.49 -19.36 6.04
N ILE A 361 -8.49 -18.74 6.66
CA ILE A 361 -9.26 -17.62 6.11
C ILE A 361 -8.88 -16.37 6.90
N VAL A 362 -8.52 -15.30 6.19
CA VAL A 362 -8.11 -14.02 6.78
C VAL A 362 -9.02 -12.92 6.25
N GLY A 363 -9.58 -12.13 7.16
CA GLY A 363 -10.35 -10.92 6.86
C GLY A 363 -9.75 -9.72 7.57
N ILE A 364 -9.62 -8.60 6.87
CA ILE A 364 -9.09 -7.35 7.39
C ILE A 364 -9.98 -6.22 6.90
N LYS A 365 -10.54 -5.43 7.82
CA LYS A 365 -11.43 -4.30 7.45
C LYS A 365 -10.65 -3.14 6.83
N GLY A 366 -9.45 -2.87 7.31
CA GLY A 366 -8.61 -1.79 6.80
C GLY A 366 -7.13 -1.97 7.10
N ILE A 367 -6.27 -1.44 6.23
CA ILE A 367 -4.82 -1.48 6.36
C ILE A 367 -4.27 -0.07 6.25
N THR A 368 -3.52 0.35 7.26
CA THR A 368 -2.81 1.64 7.29
C THR A 368 -1.31 1.37 7.25
N VAL A 369 -0.61 2.00 6.31
CA VAL A 369 0.84 1.85 6.16
C VAL A 369 1.52 3.07 6.77
N ILE A 370 2.44 2.86 7.71
CA ILE A 370 3.27 3.92 8.28
C ILE A 370 4.71 3.65 7.88
N GLU A 371 5.29 4.56 7.10
CA GLU A 371 6.72 4.58 6.81
C GLU A 371 7.43 5.27 7.97
N ASP A 372 7.86 4.49 8.98
CA ASP A 372 8.65 5.00 10.09
C ASP A 372 10.10 4.54 9.96
N SER A 373 11.03 5.49 9.88
CA SER A 373 12.46 5.31 10.17
C SER A 373 13.13 4.05 9.58
N GLY A 374 12.76 3.66 8.36
CA GLY A 374 13.33 2.51 7.64
C GLY A 374 12.67 1.15 7.91
N LYS A 375 11.64 1.07 8.76
CA LYS A 375 10.84 -0.14 9.00
C LYS A 375 9.46 0.01 8.37
N TYR A 376 9.09 -0.98 7.55
CA TYR A 376 7.79 -1.02 6.89
C TYR A 376 6.75 -1.61 7.86
N ILE A 377 5.99 -0.75 8.54
CA ILE A 377 4.97 -1.13 9.54
C ILE A 377 3.59 -0.94 8.94
N GLN A 378 2.70 -1.92 9.16
CA GLN A 378 1.30 -1.79 8.80
C GLN A 378 0.40 -2.06 10.00
N TYR A 379 -0.72 -1.35 10.09
CA TYR A 379 -1.74 -1.60 11.10
C TYR A 379 -2.99 -2.14 10.42
N LEU A 380 -3.51 -3.24 10.94
CA LEU A 380 -4.64 -3.98 10.40
C LEU A 380 -5.85 -3.76 11.30
N ARG A 381 -6.85 -3.00 10.84
CA ARG A 381 -8.11 -2.83 11.55
C ARG A 381 -9.04 -4.01 11.29
N GLY A 382 -9.67 -4.51 12.35
CA GLY A 382 -10.69 -5.54 12.34
C GLY A 382 -10.17 -6.83 11.70
N LEU A 383 -9.04 -7.33 12.21
CA LEU A 383 -8.45 -8.57 11.76
C LEU A 383 -9.27 -9.75 12.30
N HIS A 384 -9.63 -10.66 11.41
CA HIS A 384 -10.35 -11.88 11.71
C HIS A 384 -9.63 -13.05 11.06
N ILE A 385 -9.35 -14.10 11.84
CA ILE A 385 -8.65 -15.28 11.36
C ILE A 385 -9.44 -16.53 11.75
N ILE A 386 -9.73 -17.38 10.76
CA ILE A 386 -10.30 -18.72 10.97
C ILE A 386 -9.35 -19.76 10.39
N SER A 387 -8.90 -20.70 11.20
CA SER A 387 -8.15 -21.89 10.78
C SER A 387 -9.05 -23.11 10.79
N TYR A 388 -8.97 -23.90 9.73
CA TYR A 388 -9.62 -25.20 9.60
C TYR A 388 -8.58 -26.31 9.51
N ASP A 389 -8.86 -27.44 10.18
CA ASP A 389 -8.06 -28.65 10.07
C ASP A 389 -8.27 -29.33 8.70
N LYS A 390 -7.62 -30.48 8.51
CA LYS A 390 -7.73 -31.30 7.30
C LYS A 390 -9.14 -31.87 7.08
N GLU A 391 -9.92 -32.01 8.14
CA GLU A 391 -11.29 -32.51 8.15
C GLU A 391 -12.33 -31.38 7.99
N LYS A 392 -11.86 -30.13 7.86
CA LYS A 392 -12.66 -28.89 7.79
C LYS A 392 -13.40 -28.55 9.08
N ASN A 393 -12.94 -29.05 10.22
CA ASN A 393 -13.39 -28.55 11.52
C ASN A 393 -12.62 -27.28 11.87
N VAL A 394 -13.28 -26.37 12.59
CA VAL A 394 -12.67 -25.11 13.04
C VAL A 394 -11.63 -25.41 14.12
N GLU A 395 -10.35 -25.22 13.81
CA GLU A 395 -9.27 -25.31 14.77
C GLU A 395 -9.14 -24.05 15.61
N GLU A 396 -9.34 -22.89 14.99
CA GLU A 396 -9.12 -21.57 15.59
C GLU A 396 -10.02 -20.55 14.90
N ASN A 397 -10.67 -19.70 15.69
CA ASN A 397 -11.43 -18.56 15.21
C ASN A 397 -11.24 -17.42 16.19
N PHE A 398 -10.63 -16.31 15.75
CA PHE A 398 -10.48 -15.13 16.58
C PHE A 398 -10.62 -13.83 15.81
N TYR A 399 -10.99 -12.80 16.55
CA TYR A 399 -11.07 -11.42 16.10
C TYR A 399 -10.18 -10.53 16.97
N VAL A 400 -9.55 -9.55 16.34
CA VAL A 400 -8.86 -8.47 17.05
C VAL A 400 -9.19 -7.11 16.41
N PRO A 401 -9.58 -6.09 17.21
CA PRO A 401 -9.89 -4.77 16.68
C PRO A 401 -8.76 -4.13 15.87
N TYR A 402 -7.51 -4.32 16.31
CA TYR A 402 -6.31 -3.87 15.63
C TYR A 402 -5.16 -4.86 15.80
N ALA A 403 -4.34 -5.02 14.77
CA ALA A 403 -3.08 -5.75 14.86
C ALA A 403 -1.96 -4.94 14.18
N LYS A 404 -0.75 -5.02 14.73
CA LYS A 404 0.45 -4.44 14.11
C LYS A 404 1.16 -5.52 13.32
N LEU A 405 1.38 -5.26 12.04
CA LEU A 405 2.05 -6.15 11.11
C LEU A 405 3.46 -5.63 10.83
N ILE A 406 4.44 -6.52 10.99
CA ILE A 406 5.85 -6.28 10.67
C ILE A 406 6.41 -7.44 9.83
N PRO A 407 7.32 -7.19 8.88
CA PRO A 407 8.06 -8.24 8.20
C PRO A 407 9.11 -8.83 9.14
N GLU A 408 9.04 -10.13 9.42
CA GLU A 408 10.02 -10.83 10.27
C GLU A 408 10.69 -11.98 9.50
N ASN A 409 11.94 -12.30 9.87
CA ASN A 409 12.67 -13.39 9.24
C ASN A 409 12.04 -14.75 9.61
N ALA A 410 11.72 -15.55 8.60
CA ALA A 410 11.10 -16.86 8.78
C ALA A 410 11.94 -17.84 9.63
N GLU A 411 13.27 -17.73 9.59
CA GLU A 411 14.19 -18.58 10.36
C GLU A 411 14.04 -18.37 11.87
N LYS A 412 13.70 -17.15 12.31
CA LYS A 412 13.47 -16.85 13.73
C LYS A 412 12.14 -17.38 14.25
N ILE A 413 11.16 -17.58 13.37
CA ILE A 413 9.81 -18.01 13.76
C ILE A 413 9.74 -19.53 13.80
N GLY A 414 10.30 -20.20 12.80
CA GLY A 414 10.44 -21.65 12.83
C GLY A 414 10.44 -22.33 11.47
N PRO A 415 10.69 -23.66 11.45
CA PRO A 415 10.98 -24.42 10.23
C PRO A 415 9.79 -24.49 9.26
N VAL A 416 8.55 -24.35 9.76
CA VAL A 416 7.35 -24.32 8.90
C VAL A 416 7.36 -23.08 8.00
N TYR A 417 7.75 -21.92 8.54
CA TYR A 417 7.79 -20.66 7.80
C TYR A 417 9.01 -20.57 6.88
N GLU A 418 10.14 -21.17 7.26
CA GLU A 418 11.33 -21.25 6.41
C GLU A 418 11.01 -21.94 5.07
N ARG A 419 10.23 -23.03 5.10
CA ARG A 419 9.81 -23.73 3.88
C ARG A 419 8.95 -22.87 2.96
N VAL A 420 8.14 -21.98 3.52
CA VAL A 420 7.25 -21.08 2.76
C VAL A 420 8.05 -20.05 1.94
N VAL A 421 9.21 -19.65 2.43
CA VAL A 421 10.05 -18.62 1.81
C VAL A 421 11.34 -19.16 1.17
N LYS A 422 11.49 -20.49 1.08
CA LYS A 422 12.72 -21.16 0.63
C LYS A 422 13.25 -20.64 -0.72
N ASP A 423 12.36 -20.37 -1.66
CA ASP A 423 12.70 -19.92 -3.02
C ASP A 423 12.65 -18.38 -3.19
N GLN A 424 12.45 -17.63 -2.10
CA GLN A 424 12.37 -16.18 -2.13
C GLN A 424 13.73 -15.53 -1.86
N LYS A 425 14.01 -14.44 -2.56
CA LYS A 425 15.20 -13.61 -2.29
C LYS A 425 15.17 -13.00 -0.88
N GLN A 426 13.97 -12.63 -0.40
CA GLN A 426 13.75 -12.13 0.95
C GLN A 426 12.99 -13.19 1.75
N LYS A 427 13.63 -13.75 2.78
CA LYS A 427 13.06 -14.79 3.64
C LYS A 427 12.16 -14.24 4.75
N THR A 428 11.26 -13.32 4.40
CA THR A 428 10.38 -12.65 5.37
C THR A 428 8.93 -13.10 5.24
N VAL A 429 8.26 -13.17 6.39
CA VAL A 429 6.82 -13.49 6.51
C VAL A 429 6.08 -12.39 7.28
N PRO A 430 4.76 -12.22 7.07
CA PRO A 430 3.97 -11.29 7.86
C PRO A 430 3.86 -11.77 9.31
N TYR A 431 4.38 -10.99 10.25
CA TYR A 431 4.29 -11.23 11.68
C TYR A 431 3.32 -10.22 12.29
N LEU A 432 2.27 -10.73 12.92
CA LEU A 432 1.16 -9.96 13.49
C LEU A 432 1.33 -9.92 14.99
N ILE A 433 1.42 -8.73 15.57
CA ILE A 433 1.32 -8.48 16.99
C ILE A 433 -0.14 -8.10 17.26
N THR A 434 -0.81 -8.83 18.14
CA THR A 434 -2.26 -8.72 18.32
C THR A 434 -2.68 -8.09 19.63
N ASN A 435 -1.75 -7.92 20.58
CA ASN A 435 -2.06 -7.30 21.86
C ASN A 435 -1.74 -5.82 21.82
N CYS A 436 -2.63 -5.03 22.40
CA CYS A 436 -2.48 -3.60 22.53
C CYS A 436 -2.73 -3.17 23.98
N VAL A 437 -1.89 -2.27 24.48
CA VAL A 437 -1.92 -1.80 25.88
C VAL A 437 -1.92 -0.28 25.96
N HIS A 438 -2.54 0.27 26.99
CA HIS A 438 -2.47 1.71 27.25
C HIS A 438 -1.12 2.08 27.88
N ARG A 439 -0.62 3.28 27.56
CA ARG A 439 0.71 3.74 27.98
C ARG A 439 0.83 4.01 29.47
N ASP A 440 -0.28 4.45 30.08
CA ASP A 440 -0.31 4.91 31.48
C ASP A 440 -1.30 4.13 32.34
N ASP A 441 -2.23 3.40 31.72
CA ASP A 441 -3.31 2.69 32.40
C ASP A 441 -3.09 1.19 32.24
N ARG A 442 -3.03 0.46 33.36
CA ARG A 442 -2.77 -0.98 33.39
C ARG A 442 -4.00 -1.81 33.06
N ASP A 443 -5.19 -1.24 33.21
CA ASP A 443 -6.45 -1.96 33.09
C ASP A 443 -7.01 -1.90 31.67
N VAL A 444 -6.59 -0.89 30.88
CA VAL A 444 -6.99 -0.74 29.48
C VAL A 444 -6.08 -1.56 28.56
N LYS A 445 -6.61 -2.69 28.09
CA LYS A 445 -5.94 -3.61 27.15
C LYS A 445 -6.91 -4.08 26.08
N ILE A 446 -6.41 -4.25 24.87
CA ILE A 446 -7.12 -4.90 23.76
C ILE A 446 -6.37 -6.20 23.43
N ASN A 447 -7.07 -7.32 23.55
CA ASN A 447 -6.55 -8.66 23.27
C ASN A 447 -7.42 -9.35 22.20
N PRO A 448 -6.93 -10.42 21.57
CA PRO A 448 -7.73 -11.25 20.68
C PRO A 448 -8.93 -11.88 21.40
N GLU A 449 -10.10 -11.79 20.79
CA GLU A 449 -11.31 -12.50 21.21
C GLU A 449 -11.40 -13.83 20.46
N PHE A 450 -11.31 -14.96 21.17
CA PHE A 450 -11.42 -16.29 20.59
C PHE A 450 -12.85 -16.82 20.67
N TYR A 451 -13.44 -17.19 19.53
CA TYR A 451 -14.81 -17.70 19.46
C TYR A 451 -14.88 -19.24 19.38
N ALA A 452 -13.84 -19.91 18.87
CA ALA A 452 -13.79 -21.37 18.76
C ALA A 452 -12.34 -21.91 18.69
N GLY A 453 -12.13 -23.12 19.21
CA GLY A 453 -10.85 -23.85 19.17
C GLY A 453 -10.41 -24.41 20.53
N LYS A 454 -9.33 -25.21 20.58
CA LYS A 454 -8.77 -25.75 21.84
C LYS A 454 -8.25 -24.60 22.73
N THR A 455 -8.99 -24.29 23.80
CA THR A 455 -8.97 -22.99 24.49
C THR A 455 -7.83 -22.79 25.49
N GLN A 456 -7.27 -23.85 26.08
CA GLN A 456 -6.45 -23.72 27.31
C GLN A 456 -5.00 -23.20 27.13
N GLU A 457 -4.44 -23.17 25.92
CA GLU A 457 -3.06 -22.64 25.66
C GLU A 457 -3.06 -21.31 24.89
N ARG A 458 -4.23 -20.72 24.59
CA ARG A 458 -4.36 -19.68 23.55
C ARG A 458 -4.62 -18.26 24.05
N GLU A 459 -5.04 -18.09 25.29
CA GLU A 459 -5.35 -16.76 25.87
C GLU A 459 -4.13 -15.82 25.97
N ASN A 460 -2.90 -16.35 25.82
CA ASN A 460 -1.64 -15.60 25.90
C ASN A 460 -0.85 -15.56 24.58
N ARG A 461 -1.47 -15.80 23.42
CA ARG A 461 -0.77 -15.59 22.14
C ARG A 461 -0.74 -14.11 21.77
N ASN A 462 0.36 -13.47 22.11
CA ASN A 462 0.62 -12.05 21.82
C ASN A 462 0.94 -11.78 20.33
N ALA A 463 1.22 -12.84 19.56
CA ALA A 463 1.58 -12.72 18.16
C ALA A 463 1.17 -13.94 17.31
N TYR A 464 1.02 -13.70 16.00
CA TYR A 464 0.63 -14.67 15.00
C TYR A 464 1.39 -14.44 13.69
N ALA A 465 2.01 -15.47 13.12
CA ALA A 465 2.67 -15.36 11.82
C ALA A 465 1.81 -15.95 10.70
N LEU A 466 1.64 -15.22 9.60
CA LEU A 466 0.93 -15.75 8.43
C LEU A 466 1.86 -16.70 7.65
N PRO A 467 1.39 -17.90 7.26
CA PRO A 467 2.18 -18.90 6.55
C PRO A 467 2.31 -18.57 5.05
N MET A 468 2.79 -17.37 4.75
CA MET A 468 2.99 -16.87 3.39
C MET A 468 4.17 -15.91 3.31
N PRO A 469 4.79 -15.73 2.13
CA PRO A 469 5.82 -14.70 1.95
C PRO A 469 5.24 -13.29 2.14
N PHE A 470 6.01 -12.39 2.74
CA PHE A 470 5.59 -11.00 2.95
C PHE A 470 5.23 -10.29 1.63
N LYS A 471 6.01 -10.55 0.57
CA LYS A 471 5.74 -10.01 -0.77
C LYS A 471 4.38 -10.44 -1.33
N ASP A 472 3.95 -11.66 -1.05
CA ASP A 472 2.66 -12.16 -1.53
C ASP A 472 1.51 -11.46 -0.80
N PHE A 473 1.69 -11.10 0.48
CA PHE A 473 0.70 -10.32 1.24
C PHE A 473 0.46 -8.96 0.58
N LEU A 474 1.51 -8.25 0.17
CA LEU A 474 1.38 -6.97 -0.54
C LEU A 474 0.64 -7.11 -1.90
N GLN A 475 0.85 -8.21 -2.61
CA GLN A 475 0.11 -8.46 -3.86
C GLN A 475 -1.38 -8.76 -3.60
N ILE A 476 -1.70 -9.41 -2.49
CA ILE A 476 -3.10 -9.65 -2.08
C ILE A 476 -3.78 -8.32 -1.72
N THR A 477 -3.08 -7.40 -1.06
CA THR A 477 -3.66 -6.10 -0.73
C THR A 477 -3.98 -5.27 -1.97
N ASP A 478 -3.16 -5.36 -3.02
CA ASP A 478 -3.49 -4.78 -4.34
C ASP A 478 -4.71 -5.47 -4.96
N ALA A 479 -4.72 -6.81 -4.95
CA ALA A 479 -5.78 -7.63 -5.54
C ALA A 479 -7.16 -7.38 -4.88
N ALA A 480 -7.18 -7.15 -3.56
CA ALA A 480 -8.40 -6.86 -2.81
C ALA A 480 -9.10 -5.56 -3.26
N GLN A 481 -8.36 -4.60 -3.83
CA GLN A 481 -8.94 -3.37 -4.37
C GLN A 481 -9.59 -3.56 -5.75
N GLY A 482 -9.42 -4.75 -6.35
CA GLY A 482 -9.97 -5.13 -7.64
C GLY A 482 -8.93 -5.10 -8.76
N THR A 483 -9.20 -5.85 -9.82
CA THR A 483 -8.26 -5.96 -10.95
C THR A 483 -7.99 -4.61 -11.60
N GLU A 484 -8.98 -3.72 -11.68
CA GLU A 484 -8.90 -2.39 -12.30
C GLU A 484 -7.88 -1.43 -11.69
N THR A 485 -7.57 -1.57 -10.40
CA THR A 485 -6.59 -0.72 -9.71
C THR A 485 -5.17 -1.30 -9.80
N MET A 486 -5.03 -2.60 -10.10
CA MET A 486 -3.72 -3.24 -10.25
C MET A 486 -3.01 -2.79 -11.53
N SER A 487 -1.69 -2.61 -11.45
CA SER A 487 -0.85 -2.47 -12.64
C SER A 487 -0.70 -3.80 -13.38
N LEU A 488 -0.40 -3.76 -14.68
CA LEU A 488 -0.19 -4.97 -15.50
C LEU A 488 0.88 -5.91 -14.92
N ILE A 489 1.94 -5.36 -14.34
CA ILE A 489 3.05 -6.13 -13.74
C ILE A 489 2.58 -6.83 -12.46
N SER A 490 1.88 -6.11 -11.57
CA SER A 490 1.33 -6.71 -10.34
C SER A 490 0.31 -7.79 -10.68
N LEU A 491 -0.58 -7.52 -11.65
CA LEU A 491 -1.57 -8.45 -12.15
C LEU A 491 -0.94 -9.72 -12.74
N ALA A 492 0.06 -9.59 -13.62
CA ALA A 492 0.77 -10.72 -14.21
C ALA A 492 1.48 -11.58 -13.15
N GLY A 493 2.11 -10.95 -12.16
CA GLY A 493 2.78 -11.64 -11.06
C GLY A 493 1.81 -12.32 -10.07
N PHE A 494 0.58 -11.83 -9.97
CA PHE A 494 -0.44 -12.35 -9.05
C PHE A 494 -1.32 -13.44 -9.70
N CYS A 495 -1.57 -13.39 -11.01
CA CYS A 495 -2.45 -14.34 -11.71
C CYS A 495 -2.16 -15.81 -11.37
N SER A 496 -0.89 -16.23 -11.44
CA SER A 496 -0.49 -17.62 -11.13
C SER A 496 -0.70 -18.00 -9.66
N LYS A 497 -0.80 -17.01 -8.77
CA LYS A 497 -0.98 -17.19 -7.32
C LYS A 497 -2.43 -17.02 -6.86
N ALA A 498 -3.30 -16.47 -7.70
CA ALA A 498 -4.69 -16.15 -7.35
C ALA A 498 -5.41 -17.32 -6.67
N LYS A 499 -5.34 -18.52 -7.29
CA LYS A 499 -5.98 -19.74 -6.76
C LYS A 499 -5.43 -20.18 -5.41
N LYS A 500 -4.12 -19.97 -5.16
CA LYS A 500 -3.47 -20.28 -3.87
C LYS A 500 -4.05 -19.42 -2.74
N TYR A 501 -4.50 -18.21 -3.06
CA TYR A 501 -4.96 -17.22 -2.10
C TYR A 501 -6.50 -17.06 -2.05
N GLY A 502 -7.25 -17.98 -2.67
CA GLY A 502 -8.73 -17.96 -2.66
C GLY A 502 -9.36 -17.04 -3.70
N PHE A 503 -8.59 -16.50 -4.65
CA PHE A 503 -9.10 -15.69 -5.76
C PHE A 503 -9.37 -16.55 -7.00
N SER A 504 -10.34 -16.15 -7.83
CA SER A 504 -10.58 -16.80 -9.13
C SER A 504 -9.41 -16.56 -10.07
N PHE A 505 -8.77 -17.64 -10.49
CA PHE A 505 -7.72 -17.58 -11.51
C PHE A 505 -8.27 -17.00 -12.82
N GLU A 506 -9.47 -17.43 -13.21
CA GLU A 506 -10.14 -17.07 -14.46
C GLU A 506 -10.43 -15.57 -14.54
N ALA A 507 -10.93 -14.96 -13.45
CA ALA A 507 -11.22 -13.53 -13.41
C ALA A 507 -9.96 -12.67 -13.57
N TYR A 508 -8.88 -13.01 -12.86
CA TYR A 508 -7.61 -12.27 -12.93
C TYR A 508 -6.90 -12.51 -14.26
N PHE A 509 -6.93 -13.75 -14.78
CA PHE A 509 -6.36 -14.08 -16.07
C PHE A 509 -7.13 -13.42 -17.22
N HIS A 510 -8.46 -13.35 -17.16
CA HIS A 510 -9.28 -12.61 -18.10
C HIS A 510 -8.92 -11.12 -18.13
N ALA A 511 -8.78 -10.50 -16.94
CA ALA A 511 -8.37 -9.10 -16.85
C ALA A 511 -6.97 -8.87 -17.46
N LEU A 512 -6.03 -9.79 -17.22
CA LEU A 512 -4.69 -9.74 -17.81
C LEU A 512 -4.74 -9.89 -19.34
N ALA A 513 -5.45 -10.89 -19.84
CA ALA A 513 -5.58 -11.18 -21.26
C ALA A 513 -6.20 -10.00 -22.03
N THR A 514 -7.25 -9.41 -21.47
CA THR A 514 -7.96 -8.26 -22.05
C THR A 514 -7.02 -7.05 -22.19
N ARG A 515 -6.23 -6.75 -21.15
CA ARG A 515 -5.27 -5.64 -21.19
C ARG A 515 -4.10 -5.91 -22.14
N LEU A 516 -3.64 -7.16 -22.23
CA LEU A 516 -2.62 -7.55 -23.20
C LEU A 516 -3.13 -7.48 -24.66
N ALA A 517 -4.43 -7.69 -24.89
CA ALA A 517 -5.04 -7.59 -26.22
C ALA A 517 -5.22 -6.13 -26.69
N GLN A 518 -5.39 -5.18 -25.76
CA GLN A 518 -5.68 -3.79 -26.07
C GLN A 518 -4.65 -3.09 -26.99
N PRO A 519 -3.32 -3.26 -26.80
CA PRO A 519 -2.31 -2.73 -27.72
C PRO A 519 -2.50 -3.23 -29.17
N PHE A 520 -2.80 -4.52 -29.35
CA PHE A 520 -3.00 -5.11 -30.68
C PHE A 520 -4.26 -4.60 -31.35
N MET A 521 -5.35 -4.45 -30.59
CA MET A 521 -6.57 -3.83 -31.07
C MET A 521 -6.33 -2.38 -31.53
N PHE A 522 -5.55 -1.61 -30.78
CA PHE A 522 -5.20 -0.24 -31.18
C PHE A 522 -4.43 -0.21 -32.51
N ILE A 523 -3.39 -1.03 -32.65
CA ILE A 523 -2.60 -1.12 -33.90
C ILE A 523 -3.52 -1.47 -35.08
N PHE A 524 -4.38 -2.47 -34.91
CA PHE A 524 -5.34 -2.90 -35.93
C PHE A 524 -6.25 -1.75 -36.37
N MET A 525 -6.81 -1.01 -35.41
CA MET A 525 -7.69 0.13 -35.70
C MET A 525 -6.94 1.32 -36.31
N ALA A 526 -5.70 1.60 -35.88
CA ALA A 526 -4.87 2.64 -36.47
C ALA A 526 -4.49 2.32 -37.92
N LEU A 527 -4.24 1.05 -38.24
CA LEU A 527 -3.98 0.60 -39.61
C LEU A 527 -5.24 0.71 -40.49
N ALA A 528 -6.40 0.31 -39.98
CA ALA A 528 -7.68 0.51 -40.66
C ALA A 528 -7.94 2.01 -40.92
N ALA A 529 -7.65 2.87 -39.94
CA ALA A 529 -7.73 4.32 -40.10
C ALA A 529 -6.74 4.84 -41.15
N ALA A 530 -5.52 4.29 -41.25
CA ALA A 530 -4.57 4.62 -42.31
C ALA A 530 -5.11 4.29 -43.71
N ILE A 531 -5.77 3.13 -43.84
CA ILE A 531 -6.41 2.67 -45.07
C ILE A 531 -7.53 3.63 -45.48
N VAL A 532 -8.45 3.94 -44.56
CA VAL A 532 -9.54 4.89 -44.80
C VAL A 532 -8.97 6.27 -45.16
N ALA A 533 -7.93 6.71 -44.45
CA ALA A 533 -7.28 7.98 -44.72
C ALA A 533 -6.69 8.05 -46.14
N TRP A 534 -6.19 6.92 -46.65
CA TRP A 534 -5.71 6.79 -48.02
C TRP A 534 -6.84 6.74 -49.06
N GLN A 535 -7.99 6.13 -48.76
CA GLN A 535 -9.11 6.12 -49.70
C GLN A 535 -9.77 7.50 -49.81
N PHE A 536 -9.92 8.21 -48.69
CA PHE A 536 -10.59 9.51 -48.59
C PHE A 536 -9.58 10.68 -48.54
N LYS A 537 -8.60 10.68 -49.46
CA LYS A 537 -7.65 11.79 -49.61
C LYS A 537 -8.39 13.11 -49.87
N ILE A 538 -8.00 14.17 -49.16
CA ILE A 538 -8.64 15.50 -49.27
C ILE A 538 -8.31 16.13 -50.64
N SER A 539 -9.31 16.60 -51.39
CA SER A 539 -9.12 17.07 -52.77
C SER A 539 -8.50 18.48 -52.90
N LYS A 540 -8.07 18.78 -54.13
CA LYS A 540 -7.03 19.71 -54.60
C LYS A 540 -6.98 21.14 -54.00
N ASN A 541 -8.08 21.70 -53.51
CA ASN A 541 -8.21 23.15 -53.27
C ASN A 541 -8.86 23.57 -51.94
N GLN A 542 -9.09 22.65 -51.02
CA GLN A 542 -9.64 23.03 -49.72
C GLN A 542 -8.49 23.25 -48.72
N PHE A 543 -8.20 24.54 -48.44
CA PHE A 543 -7.62 24.89 -47.14
C PHE A 543 -8.49 24.25 -46.06
N VAL A 544 -7.90 23.90 -44.91
CA VAL A 544 -8.61 23.32 -43.76
C VAL A 544 -9.88 24.14 -43.52
N HIS A 545 -11.02 23.68 -44.03
CA HIS A 545 -12.27 24.39 -43.86
C HIS A 545 -12.58 24.36 -42.36
N PHE A 546 -13.17 25.44 -41.85
CA PHE A 546 -13.73 25.49 -40.50
C PHE A 546 -14.60 24.25 -40.17
N TRP A 547 -15.23 23.64 -41.20
CA TRP A 547 -15.94 22.36 -41.12
C TRP A 547 -15.13 21.16 -40.60
N TRP A 548 -13.81 21.10 -40.81
CA TRP A 548 -12.95 20.01 -40.31
C TRP A 548 -12.82 20.01 -38.78
N LEU A 549 -13.01 21.18 -38.15
CA LEU A 549 -13.11 21.30 -36.69
C LEU A 549 -14.30 20.50 -36.14
N PHE A 550 -15.36 20.31 -36.93
CA PHE A 550 -16.54 19.51 -36.58
C PHE A 550 -16.43 18.04 -37.02
N SER A 551 -15.72 17.77 -38.13
CA SER A 551 -15.50 16.40 -38.61
C SER A 551 -14.62 15.58 -37.66
N VAL A 552 -13.58 16.19 -37.06
CA VAL A 552 -12.64 15.45 -36.20
C VAL A 552 -13.30 14.92 -34.92
N PRO A 553 -14.10 15.70 -34.16
CA PRO A 553 -14.89 15.19 -33.04
C PRO A 553 -15.88 14.10 -33.46
N PHE A 554 -16.53 14.25 -34.62
CA PHE A 554 -17.44 13.23 -35.14
C PHE A 554 -16.72 11.90 -35.39
N PHE A 555 -15.55 11.93 -36.02
CA PHE A 555 -14.74 10.73 -36.21
C PHE A 555 -14.19 10.17 -34.89
N ALA A 556 -13.93 11.00 -33.89
CA ALA A 556 -13.56 10.53 -32.55
C ALA A 556 -14.72 9.79 -31.87
N VAL A 557 -15.95 10.26 -32.01
CA VAL A 557 -17.15 9.58 -31.50
C VAL A 557 -17.33 8.23 -32.20
N ILE A 558 -17.21 8.18 -33.53
CA ILE A 558 -17.28 6.92 -34.28
C ILE A 558 -16.15 5.97 -33.84
N ALA A 559 -14.92 6.47 -33.74
CA ALA A 559 -13.78 5.67 -33.30
C ALA A 559 -13.97 5.14 -31.87
N TYR A 560 -14.58 5.94 -30.98
CA TYR A 560 -14.91 5.52 -29.63
C TYR A 560 -15.88 4.34 -29.63
N PHE A 561 -17.01 4.45 -30.34
CA PHE A 561 -17.99 3.35 -30.43
C PHE A 561 -17.41 2.11 -31.10
N LEU A 562 -16.58 2.26 -32.15
CA LEU A 562 -15.93 1.13 -32.79
C LEU A 562 -14.94 0.44 -31.87
N LEU A 563 -14.12 1.19 -31.13
CA LEU A 563 -13.20 0.63 -30.14
C LEU A 563 -13.95 -0.07 -29.02
N ASP A 564 -15.04 0.51 -28.53
CA ASP A 564 -15.84 -0.07 -27.46
C ASP A 564 -16.52 -1.38 -27.91
N PHE A 565 -17.07 -1.37 -29.13
CA PHE A 565 -17.61 -2.58 -29.76
C PHE A 565 -16.54 -3.66 -29.95
N CYS A 566 -15.36 -3.29 -30.46
CA CYS A 566 -14.24 -4.22 -30.61
C CYS A 566 -13.79 -4.79 -29.26
N ARG A 567 -13.68 -3.96 -28.21
CA ARG A 567 -13.37 -4.41 -26.85
C ARG A 567 -14.41 -5.41 -26.36
N TYR A 568 -15.69 -5.09 -26.49
CA TYR A 568 -16.77 -5.98 -26.09
C TYR A 568 -16.72 -7.34 -26.80
N VAL A 569 -16.50 -7.36 -28.12
CA VAL A 569 -16.36 -8.60 -28.89
C VAL A 569 -15.14 -9.41 -28.43
N VAL A 570 -14.02 -8.74 -28.15
CA VAL A 570 -12.78 -9.38 -27.69
C VAL A 570 -12.94 -9.92 -26.27
N ASP A 571 -13.60 -9.18 -25.38
CA ASP A 571 -13.91 -9.62 -24.03
C ASP A 571 -14.79 -10.88 -24.06
N LEU A 572 -15.85 -10.89 -24.87
CA LEU A 572 -16.69 -12.08 -25.07
C LEU A 572 -15.90 -13.27 -25.61
N LEU A 573 -15.05 -13.03 -26.61
CA LEU A 573 -14.22 -14.07 -27.22
C LEU A 573 -13.19 -14.61 -26.23
N LEU A 574 -12.52 -13.74 -25.45
CA LEU A 574 -11.56 -14.14 -24.41
C LEU A 574 -12.26 -14.90 -23.28
N MET A 575 -13.43 -14.46 -22.84
CA MET A 575 -14.22 -15.18 -21.84
C MET A 575 -14.56 -16.60 -22.31
N ALA A 576 -15.02 -16.76 -23.56
CA ALA A 576 -15.32 -18.07 -24.14
C ALA A 576 -14.05 -18.94 -24.31
N LEU A 577 -12.96 -18.36 -24.81
CA LEU A 577 -11.70 -19.07 -25.02
C LEU A 577 -11.03 -19.48 -23.70
N ILE A 578 -11.03 -18.62 -22.68
CA ILE A 578 -10.44 -18.93 -21.37
C ILE A 578 -11.23 -20.06 -20.70
N GLY A 579 -12.56 -20.03 -20.77
CA GLY A 579 -13.40 -21.11 -20.27
C GLY A 579 -13.15 -22.46 -20.96
N SER A 580 -12.80 -22.45 -22.25
CA SER A 580 -12.63 -23.67 -23.06
C SER A 580 -11.19 -24.20 -23.09
N PHE A 581 -10.20 -23.30 -23.14
CA PHE A 581 -8.80 -23.63 -23.43
C PHE A 581 -7.80 -23.10 -22.37
N GLY A 582 -8.26 -22.41 -21.33
CA GLY A 582 -7.41 -21.87 -20.26
C GLY A 582 -6.34 -20.92 -20.80
N PHE A 583 -5.07 -21.16 -20.45
CA PHE A 583 -3.94 -20.28 -20.81
C PHE A 583 -3.71 -20.15 -22.32
N VAL A 584 -4.09 -21.17 -23.11
CA VAL A 584 -3.92 -21.19 -24.56
C VAL A 584 -4.79 -20.13 -25.26
N ALA A 585 -5.84 -19.63 -24.58
CA ALA A 585 -6.72 -18.60 -25.08
C ALA A 585 -5.99 -17.32 -25.53
N VAL A 586 -4.97 -16.90 -24.78
CA VAL A 586 -4.19 -15.68 -25.11
C VAL A 586 -3.39 -15.88 -26.39
N ILE A 587 -2.78 -17.06 -26.57
CA ILE A 587 -2.01 -17.38 -27.78
C ILE A 587 -2.92 -17.42 -29.00
N LEU A 588 -4.11 -18.04 -28.88
CA LEU A 588 -5.10 -18.06 -29.94
C LEU A 588 -5.60 -16.66 -30.30
N CYS A 589 -5.90 -15.82 -29.30
CA CYS A 589 -6.31 -14.45 -29.50
C CYS A 589 -5.22 -13.63 -30.21
N LEU A 590 -3.96 -13.75 -29.78
CA LEU A 590 -2.81 -13.12 -30.43
C LEU A 590 -2.62 -13.61 -31.87
N ALA A 591 -2.77 -14.90 -32.14
CA ALA A 591 -2.68 -15.45 -33.48
C ALA A 591 -3.76 -14.86 -34.41
N ILE A 592 -5.00 -14.69 -33.91
CA ILE A 592 -6.08 -14.02 -34.64
C ILE A 592 -5.70 -12.57 -34.95
N TYR A 593 -5.18 -11.82 -33.97
CA TYR A 593 -4.73 -10.43 -34.20
C TYR A 593 -3.59 -10.33 -35.22
N ILE A 594 -2.60 -11.23 -35.15
CA ILE A 594 -1.48 -11.27 -36.09
C ILE A 594 -2.00 -11.55 -37.50
N LEU A 595 -2.90 -12.52 -37.66
CA LEU A 595 -3.50 -12.84 -38.96
C LEU A 595 -4.29 -11.66 -39.52
N LEU A 596 -5.14 -11.02 -38.72
CA LEU A 596 -5.89 -9.83 -39.10
C LEU A 596 -4.97 -8.67 -39.50
N PHE A 597 -3.89 -8.45 -38.74
CA PHE A 597 -2.90 -7.43 -39.04
C PHE A 597 -2.17 -7.68 -40.36
N ILE A 598 -1.79 -8.94 -40.65
CA ILE A 598 -1.16 -9.33 -41.92
C ILE A 598 -2.13 -9.07 -43.09
N VAL A 599 -3.38 -9.52 -42.98
CA VAL A 599 -4.39 -9.34 -44.03
C VAL A 599 -4.63 -7.85 -44.33
N LEU A 600 -4.79 -7.02 -43.30
CA LEU A 600 -4.95 -5.57 -43.49
C LEU A 600 -3.69 -4.91 -44.04
N SER A 601 -2.51 -5.33 -43.60
CA SER A 601 -1.25 -4.78 -44.10
C SER A 601 -1.06 -5.09 -45.58
N LEU A 602 -1.39 -6.32 -46.01
CA LEU A 602 -1.41 -6.70 -47.42
C LEU A 602 -2.46 -5.89 -48.20
N GLY A 603 -3.66 -5.70 -47.62
CA GLY A 603 -4.70 -4.86 -48.20
C GLY A 603 -4.27 -3.41 -48.40
N PHE A 604 -3.56 -2.83 -47.43
CA PHE A 604 -3.01 -1.48 -47.52
C PHE A 604 -1.96 -1.37 -48.63
N VAL A 605 -1.04 -2.33 -48.73
CA VAL A 605 0.01 -2.36 -49.77
C VAL A 605 -0.58 -2.62 -51.17
N SER A 606 -1.69 -3.37 -51.27
CA SER A 606 -2.32 -3.73 -52.55
C SER A 606 -3.18 -2.63 -53.19
N MET A 607 -3.39 -1.47 -52.54
CA MET A 607 -4.25 -0.41 -53.09
C MET A 607 -3.67 0.17 -54.39
N LYS A 608 -4.46 0.10 -55.49
CA LYS A 608 -4.00 0.20 -56.89
C LYS A 608 -3.53 1.58 -57.40
N ASP A 609 -3.33 2.56 -56.53
CA ASP A 609 -2.83 3.91 -56.86
C ASP A 609 -1.67 4.35 -55.93
N PHE A 610 -0.71 3.45 -55.69
CA PHE A 610 0.48 3.71 -54.86
C PHE A 610 1.68 4.29 -55.63
#